data_AF-A0A6C0JVW4-F1
#
_entry.id   AF-A0A6C0JVW4-F1
#
_cell.length_a   1.000
_cell.length_b   1.000
_cell.length_c   1.000
_cell.angle_alpha   90.00
_cell.angle_beta   90.00
_cell.angle_gamma   90.00
#
_symmetry.space_group_name_H-M   'P 1'
#
loop_
_entity.id
_entity.type
_entity.pdbx_description
1 polymer ?
#
loop_
_entity_poly.entity_id
_entity_poly.type
_entity_poly.pdbx_seq_one_letter_code
_entity_poly.pdbx_strand_id
1 'polypeptide(L)'
;MEINRLTHTRDDACGLDQYYTQSVGPGKYTTTNLVPKAKDVNPLATGEYMLYPREGFGLNNAAIDSDSVLRNQPEFKSNRCLIRSQARPFLGVPYMGGGRGNADVETLLQHSEMVRQGKDCGTVTEQQFDGVFTPMIPNLKQNIQKSTNLITEDASPGWIRGGLPSRAYIRDVNC
;
A
#
# COMPACT_ATOMS: atom_id res chain seq x y z
N MET A 1 -40.83 -68.16 40.57
CA MET A 1 -42.16 -67.56 40.82
C MET A 1 -43.04 -68.68 41.36
N GLU A 2 -43.45 -68.61 42.62
CA GLU A 2 -44.30 -69.65 43.24
C GLU A 2 -45.76 -69.40 42.86
N ILE A 3 -46.27 -70.15 41.87
CA ILE A 3 -47.63 -70.00 41.32
C ILE A 3 -48.71 -70.15 42.41
N ASN A 4 -48.43 -70.94 43.45
CA ASN A 4 -49.37 -71.25 44.54
C ASN A 4 -49.58 -70.11 45.55
N ARG A 5 -48.89 -68.98 45.40
CA ARG A 5 -49.02 -67.79 46.27
C ARG A 5 -49.80 -66.64 45.62
N LEU A 6 -50.25 -66.80 44.37
CA LEU A 6 -50.93 -65.78 43.59
C LEU A 6 -52.42 -66.09 43.58
N THR A 7 -53.24 -65.20 44.13
CA THR A 7 -54.70 -65.38 44.21
C THR A 7 -55.44 -64.70 43.06
N HIS A 8 -54.81 -63.70 42.45
CA HIS A 8 -55.34 -62.96 41.32
C HIS A 8 -54.33 -62.87 40.18
N THR A 9 -54.84 -62.65 38.97
CA THR A 9 -54.04 -62.43 37.76
C THR A 9 -53.18 -61.17 37.82
N ARG A 10 -53.45 -60.25 38.76
CA ARG A 10 -52.70 -59.00 38.96
C ARG A 10 -51.58 -59.14 39.99
N ASP A 11 -51.49 -60.27 40.67
CA ASP A 11 -50.43 -60.54 41.64
C ASP A 11 -49.13 -61.02 40.95
N ASP A 12 -49.20 -61.33 39.65
CA ASP A 12 -48.04 -61.69 38.86
C ASP A 12 -47.08 -60.49 38.71
N ALA A 13 -45.79 -60.79 38.50
CA ALA A 13 -44.79 -59.73 38.38
C ALA A 13 -45.10 -58.77 37.21
N CYS A 14 -45.68 -59.28 36.13
CA CYS A 14 -46.04 -58.50 34.95
C CYS A 14 -47.21 -57.54 35.23
N GLY A 15 -48.27 -58.00 35.89
CA GLY A 15 -49.45 -57.21 36.23
C GLY A 15 -49.19 -56.16 37.30
N LEU A 16 -48.35 -56.47 38.29
CA LEU A 16 -47.85 -55.47 39.25
C LEU A 16 -47.06 -54.37 38.52
N ASP A 17 -46.10 -54.75 37.67
CA ASP A 17 -45.27 -53.81 36.92
C ASP A 17 -46.10 -52.94 35.96
N GLN A 18 -47.07 -53.54 35.27
CA GLN A 18 -47.99 -52.81 34.40
C GLN A 18 -48.86 -51.84 35.21
N TYR A 19 -49.37 -52.25 36.37
CA TYR A 19 -50.15 -51.36 37.23
C TYR A 19 -49.33 -50.18 37.76
N TYR A 20 -48.10 -50.42 38.21
CA TYR A 20 -47.20 -49.34 38.65
C TYR A 20 -46.83 -48.43 37.48
N THR A 21 -46.55 -48.98 36.31
CA THR A 21 -46.23 -48.21 35.11
C THR A 21 -47.40 -47.31 34.68
N GLN A 22 -48.63 -47.83 34.72
CA GLN A 22 -49.84 -47.05 34.39
C GLN A 22 -50.16 -46.00 35.46
N SER A 23 -49.94 -46.32 36.74
CA SER A 23 -50.22 -45.40 37.86
C SER A 23 -49.22 -44.25 37.92
N VAL A 24 -47.94 -44.54 37.69
CA VAL A 24 -46.84 -43.56 37.77
C VAL A 24 -46.62 -42.83 36.45
N GLY A 25 -46.96 -43.45 35.31
CA GLY A 25 -46.73 -42.93 33.96
C GLY A 25 -47.15 -41.46 33.75
N PRO A 26 -48.40 -41.08 34.08
CA PRO A 26 -48.88 -39.71 33.87
C PRO A 26 -48.10 -38.64 34.66
N GLY A 27 -47.70 -38.95 35.91
CA GLY A 27 -46.92 -38.04 36.75
C GLY A 27 -45.42 -38.08 36.45
N LYS A 28 -44.93 -39.16 35.85
CA LYS A 28 -43.53 -39.28 35.43
C LYS A 28 -43.21 -38.28 34.33
N TYR A 29 -44.08 -38.15 33.32
CA TYR A 29 -43.86 -37.22 32.21
C TYR A 29 -43.68 -35.76 32.67
N THR A 30 -44.41 -35.33 33.70
CA THR A 30 -44.35 -33.95 34.20
C THR A 30 -43.14 -33.67 35.09
N THR A 31 -42.52 -34.71 35.65
CA THR A 31 -41.38 -34.60 36.57
C THR A 31 -40.06 -35.01 35.94
N THR A 32 -40.07 -35.76 34.84
CA THR A 32 -38.87 -36.12 34.11
C THR A 32 -38.36 -34.96 33.26
N ASN A 33 -37.06 -34.68 33.37
CA ASN A 33 -36.39 -33.86 32.39
C ASN A 33 -36.36 -34.61 31.04
N LEU A 34 -37.12 -34.11 30.06
CA LEU A 34 -37.21 -34.68 28.71
C LEU A 34 -36.04 -34.25 27.80
N VAL A 35 -35.10 -33.48 28.33
CA VAL A 35 -33.92 -33.06 27.59
C VAL A 35 -32.95 -34.24 27.46
N PRO A 36 -32.70 -34.73 26.22
CA PRO A 36 -31.73 -35.80 25.98
C PRO A 36 -30.29 -35.34 26.30
N LYS A 37 -29.42 -36.30 26.62
CA LYS A 37 -28.00 -36.02 26.88
C LYS A 37 -27.31 -35.55 25.61
N ALA A 38 -26.54 -34.47 25.70
CA ALA A 38 -25.79 -33.91 24.57
C ALA A 38 -24.85 -34.93 23.89
N LYS A 39 -24.28 -35.88 24.65
CA LYS A 39 -23.43 -36.96 24.11
C LYS A 39 -24.14 -37.80 23.06
N ASP A 40 -25.45 -37.98 23.19
CA ASP A 40 -26.24 -38.83 22.30
C ASP A 40 -26.79 -38.01 21.12
N VAL A 41 -27.18 -36.75 21.34
CA VAL A 41 -27.80 -35.87 20.33
C VAL A 41 -26.78 -35.22 19.40
N ASN A 42 -25.64 -34.75 19.93
CA ASN A 42 -24.63 -34.04 19.15
C ASN A 42 -24.11 -34.86 17.95
N PRO A 43 -23.73 -36.14 18.09
CA PRO A 43 -23.28 -36.93 16.93
C PRO A 43 -24.38 -37.14 15.89
N LEU A 44 -25.64 -37.29 16.32
CA LEU A 44 -26.79 -37.38 15.41
C LEU A 44 -26.98 -36.08 14.63
N ALA A 45 -26.98 -34.94 15.32
CA ALA A 45 -27.15 -33.63 14.68
C ALA A 45 -26.01 -33.30 13.70
N THR A 46 -24.77 -33.69 14.02
CA THR A 46 -23.62 -33.49 13.11
C THR A 46 -23.61 -34.44 11.90
N GLY A 47 -24.32 -35.57 11.98
CA GLY A 47 -24.44 -36.52 10.87
C GLY A 47 -25.46 -36.09 9.80
N GLU A 48 -26.36 -35.17 10.14
CA GLU A 48 -27.43 -34.71 9.25
C GLU A 48 -27.00 -33.45 8.48
N TYR A 49 -26.82 -33.56 7.16
CA TYR A 49 -26.30 -32.47 6.32
C TYR A 49 -27.23 -31.24 6.24
N MET A 50 -28.53 -31.43 6.50
CA MET A 50 -29.53 -30.35 6.45
C MET A 50 -29.83 -29.71 7.81
N LEU A 51 -29.21 -30.18 8.89
CA LEU A 51 -29.41 -29.65 10.23
C LEU A 51 -28.12 -28.99 10.72
N TYR A 52 -28.20 -27.70 11.01
CA TYR A 52 -27.12 -27.05 11.74
C TYR A 52 -27.24 -27.45 13.22
N PRO A 53 -26.24 -28.11 13.82
CA PRO A 53 -26.27 -28.40 15.24
C PRO A 53 -26.35 -27.08 16.00
N ARG A 54 -27.50 -26.83 16.64
CA ARG A 54 -27.65 -25.76 17.60
C ARG A 54 -27.34 -26.36 18.96
N GLU A 55 -26.26 -25.90 19.57
CA GLU A 55 -26.09 -26.06 21.00
C GLU A 55 -27.30 -25.40 21.66
N GLY A 56 -27.96 -26.09 22.60
CA GLY A 56 -29.11 -25.54 23.31
C GLY A 56 -28.70 -24.37 24.20
N PHE A 57 -29.48 -24.14 25.25
CA PHE A 57 -29.07 -23.16 26.26
C PHE A 57 -27.94 -23.75 27.11
N GLY A 58 -26.73 -23.22 26.94
CA GLY A 58 -25.56 -23.58 27.74
C GLY A 58 -24.73 -24.75 27.20
N LEU A 59 -23.64 -25.10 27.90
CA LEU A 59 -22.72 -26.18 27.48
C LEU A 59 -23.32 -27.59 27.73
N ASN A 60 -24.28 -27.69 28.66
CA ASN A 60 -24.98 -28.94 28.99
C ASN A 60 -26.44 -28.65 29.37
N ASN A 61 -27.38 -28.99 28.47
CA ASN A 61 -28.80 -28.74 28.68
C ASN A 61 -29.40 -29.49 29.88
N ALA A 62 -28.76 -30.55 30.39
CA ALA A 62 -29.23 -31.25 31.59
C ALA A 62 -28.88 -30.53 32.90
N ALA A 63 -27.92 -29.60 32.85
CA ALA A 63 -27.38 -28.91 34.01
C ALA A 63 -27.24 -27.40 33.76
N ILE A 64 -28.27 -26.81 33.12
CA ILE A 64 -28.30 -25.40 32.68
C ILE A 64 -28.04 -24.45 33.84
N ASP A 65 -28.57 -24.74 35.03
CA ASP A 65 -28.36 -23.89 36.20
C ASP A 65 -26.88 -23.84 36.60
N SER A 66 -26.20 -24.98 36.61
CA SER A 66 -24.77 -25.04 36.93
C SER A 66 -23.91 -24.35 35.87
N ASP A 67 -24.27 -24.47 34.58
CA ASP A 67 -23.58 -23.78 33.49
C ASP A 67 -23.80 -22.25 33.57
N SER A 68 -25.04 -21.84 33.83
CA SER A 68 -25.42 -20.44 33.99
C SER A 68 -24.71 -19.81 35.18
N VAL A 69 -24.59 -20.54 36.28
CA VAL A 69 -23.80 -20.14 37.45
C VAL A 69 -22.35 -19.94 37.03
N LEU A 70 -21.67 -20.93 36.45
CA LEU A 70 -20.26 -20.78 36.04
C LEU A 70 -20.02 -19.63 35.05
N ARG A 71 -20.96 -19.37 34.14
CA ARG A 71 -20.83 -18.34 33.10
C ARG A 71 -21.16 -16.92 33.58
N ASN A 72 -22.20 -16.78 34.40
CA ASN A 72 -22.74 -15.48 34.79
C ASN A 72 -22.28 -15.03 36.17
N GLN A 73 -21.82 -15.96 37.01
CA GLN A 73 -21.43 -15.66 38.37
C GLN A 73 -20.21 -14.71 38.40
N PRO A 74 -20.34 -13.55 39.06
CA PRO A 74 -19.31 -12.52 39.04
C PRO A 74 -17.99 -12.96 39.67
N GLU A 75 -18.01 -13.91 40.61
CA GLU A 75 -16.81 -14.44 41.28
C GLU A 75 -15.91 -15.26 40.34
N PHE A 76 -16.45 -15.90 39.30
CA PHE A 76 -15.69 -16.69 38.32
C PHE A 76 -15.27 -15.89 37.09
N LYS A 77 -15.70 -14.63 36.97
CA LYS A 77 -15.15 -13.75 35.95
C LYS A 77 -13.72 -13.45 36.36
N SER A 78 -12.76 -13.93 35.57
CA SER A 78 -11.42 -13.35 35.56
C SER A 78 -11.61 -11.84 35.51
N ASN A 79 -11.15 -11.10 36.53
CA ASN A 79 -10.96 -9.66 36.48
C ASN A 79 -9.93 -9.37 35.38
N ARG A 80 -10.30 -9.60 34.11
CA ARG A 80 -9.59 -9.05 32.98
C ARG A 80 -9.66 -7.55 33.24
N CYS A 81 -8.49 -6.92 33.38
CA CYS A 81 -8.36 -5.47 33.48
C CYS A 81 -9.45 -4.81 32.65
N LEU A 82 -10.07 -3.74 33.16
CA LEU A 82 -10.94 -2.87 32.39
C LEU A 82 -10.21 -2.51 31.09
N ILE A 83 -10.44 -3.29 30.04
CA ILE A 83 -10.08 -2.96 28.68
C ILE A 83 -11.03 -1.82 28.38
N ARG A 84 -10.61 -0.60 28.70
CA ARG A 84 -11.23 0.59 28.13
C ARG A 84 -11.29 0.28 26.64
N SER A 85 -12.48 0.26 26.06
CA SER A 85 -12.62 0.07 24.62
C SER A 85 -11.99 1.31 23.96
N GLN A 86 -10.68 1.28 23.79
CA GLN A 86 -10.00 2.27 22.98
C GLN A 86 -10.39 1.93 21.55
N ALA A 87 -10.96 2.92 20.88
CA ALA A 87 -11.19 2.78 19.45
C ALA A 87 -9.86 2.39 18.80
N ARG A 88 -9.93 1.46 17.85
CA ARG A 88 -8.80 1.14 16.98
C ARG A 88 -8.23 2.46 16.42
N PRO A 89 -6.91 2.64 16.36
CA PRO A 89 -6.29 3.87 15.85
C PRO A 89 -6.83 4.31 14.47
N PHE A 90 -7.35 3.36 13.69
CA PHE A 90 -7.96 3.58 12.38
C PHE A 90 -9.32 2.89 12.33
N LEU A 91 -10.38 3.60 11.91
CA LEU A 91 -11.74 3.05 11.80
C LEU A 91 -11.85 1.93 10.76
N GLY A 92 -10.97 1.92 9.75
CA GLY A 92 -10.88 0.95 8.66
C GLY A 92 -9.52 1.03 7.96
N VAL A 93 -9.38 0.33 6.84
CA VAL A 93 -8.13 0.35 6.06
C VAL A 93 -8.06 1.65 5.23
N PRO A 94 -7.02 2.48 5.39
CA PRO A 94 -6.85 3.68 4.58
C PRO A 94 -6.48 3.33 3.13
N TYR A 95 -6.65 4.29 2.21
CA TYR A 95 -6.24 4.14 0.82
C TYR A 95 -4.74 3.86 0.71
N MET A 96 -4.37 2.70 0.15
CA MET A 96 -2.98 2.23 0.04
C MET A 96 -2.37 2.41 -1.35
N GLY A 97 -3.01 3.17 -2.25
CA GLY A 97 -2.54 3.31 -3.63
C GLY A 97 -1.17 4.01 -3.77
N GLY A 98 -0.75 4.78 -2.77
CA GLY A 98 0.59 5.38 -2.72
C GLY A 98 1.71 4.42 -2.25
N GLY A 99 1.35 3.21 -1.80
CA GLY A 99 2.29 2.28 -1.19
C GLY A 99 2.89 2.81 0.12
N ARG A 100 3.92 2.13 0.61
CA ARG A 100 4.63 2.50 1.85
C ARG A 100 5.46 3.79 1.71
N GLY A 101 5.84 4.15 0.48
CA GLY A 101 6.85 5.18 0.21
C GLY A 101 8.25 4.79 0.70
N ASN A 102 9.25 5.58 0.30
CA ASN A 102 10.60 5.51 0.84
C ASN A 102 11.00 6.92 1.29
N ALA A 103 10.98 7.16 2.60
CA ALA A 103 11.21 8.48 3.17
C ALA A 103 12.62 9.02 2.86
N ASP A 104 13.63 8.14 2.75
CA ASP A 104 15.00 8.56 2.44
C ASP A 104 15.11 9.10 1.01
N VAL A 105 14.50 8.39 0.06
CA VAL A 105 14.47 8.80 -1.36
C VAL A 105 13.61 10.04 -1.54
N GLU A 106 12.46 10.11 -0.88
CA GLU A 106 11.58 11.28 -0.96
C GLU A 106 12.25 12.52 -0.38
N THR A 107 12.96 12.39 0.74
CA THR A 107 13.72 13.49 1.34
C THR A 107 14.83 13.97 0.41
N LEU A 108 15.56 13.04 -0.24
CA LEU A 108 16.59 13.37 -1.23
C LEU A 108 16.01 14.12 -2.44
N LEU A 109 14.83 13.74 -2.91
CA LEU A 109 14.16 14.37 -4.05
C LEU A 109 13.60 15.76 -3.68
N GLN A 110 12.92 15.87 -2.53
CA GLN A 110 12.33 17.13 -2.07
C GLN A 110 13.40 18.16 -1.67
N HIS A 111 14.47 17.70 -1.03
CA HIS A 111 15.57 18.54 -0.53
C HIS A 111 16.86 18.28 -1.31
N SER A 112 16.73 18.07 -2.62
CA SER A 112 17.90 17.90 -3.47
C SER A 112 18.83 19.09 -3.30
N GLU A 113 20.14 18.81 -3.25
CA GLU A 113 21.14 19.85 -3.17
C GLU A 113 21.05 20.71 -4.43
N MET A 114 20.81 22.02 -4.26
CA MET A 114 20.95 22.95 -5.38
C MET A 114 22.42 23.04 -5.75
N VAL A 115 22.82 22.28 -6.78
CA VAL A 115 24.15 22.40 -7.38
C VAL A 115 24.22 23.73 -8.12
N ARG A 116 24.60 24.80 -7.40
CA ARG A 116 25.05 26.06 -8.01
C ARG A 116 26.51 25.91 -8.42
N GLN A 117 26.79 24.99 -9.33
CA GLN A 117 28.06 25.05 -10.04
C GLN A 117 28.02 26.28 -10.94
N GLY A 118 29.00 27.17 -10.75
CA GLY A 118 29.27 28.21 -11.73
C GLY A 118 29.56 27.55 -13.08
N LYS A 119 29.27 28.24 -14.18
CA LYS A 119 29.65 27.78 -15.51
C LYS A 119 31.14 27.40 -15.49
N ASP A 120 31.46 26.15 -15.82
CA ASP A 120 32.85 25.72 -15.91
C ASP A 120 33.61 26.63 -16.88
N CYS A 121 34.83 27.06 -16.51
CA CYS A 121 35.67 27.90 -17.37
C CYS A 121 35.98 27.26 -18.75
N GLY A 122 35.66 25.97 -18.93
CA GLY A 122 35.85 25.22 -20.16
C GLY A 122 34.73 25.32 -21.20
N THR A 123 33.61 25.99 -20.93
CA THR A 123 32.58 26.14 -21.97
C THR A 123 33.03 27.15 -23.03
N VAL A 124 33.55 26.62 -24.14
CA VAL A 124 34.00 27.34 -25.34
C VAL A 124 32.93 28.23 -26.00
N THR A 125 31.71 28.29 -25.45
CA THR A 125 30.60 29.09 -25.99
C THR A 125 30.85 30.60 -25.96
N GLU A 126 31.82 31.08 -25.18
CA GLU A 126 32.21 32.51 -25.19
C GLU A 126 33.44 32.79 -26.06
N GLN A 127 34.02 31.76 -26.67
CA GLN A 127 35.12 31.91 -27.61
C GLN A 127 34.58 31.77 -29.03
N GLN A 128 35.17 32.53 -29.95
CA GLN A 128 34.87 32.37 -31.37
C GLN A 128 35.38 30.99 -31.82
N PHE A 129 34.49 30.17 -32.38
CA PHE A 129 34.89 28.92 -33.02
C PHE A 129 35.43 29.19 -34.42
N ASP A 130 36.51 28.51 -34.78
CA ASP A 130 37.00 28.50 -36.16
C ASP A 130 36.00 27.78 -37.06
N GLY A 131 35.73 28.33 -38.26
CA GLY A 131 34.77 27.78 -39.22
C GLY A 131 33.29 28.15 -39.01
N VAL A 132 32.93 29.01 -38.05
CA VAL A 132 31.56 29.56 -37.93
C VAL A 132 31.20 30.47 -39.11
N PHE A 133 32.20 31.16 -39.65
CA PHE A 133 32.04 32.00 -40.82
C PHE A 133 32.72 31.35 -42.03
N THR A 134 32.05 31.43 -43.17
CA THR A 134 32.65 31.02 -44.45
C THR A 134 33.87 31.90 -44.71
N PRO A 135 35.08 31.33 -44.85
CA PRO A 135 36.27 32.13 -45.11
C PRO A 135 36.13 32.82 -46.48
N MET A 136 36.65 34.04 -46.58
CA MET A 136 36.70 34.75 -47.85
C MET A 136 37.52 33.94 -48.87
N ILE A 137 37.04 33.89 -50.12
CA ILE A 137 37.75 33.25 -51.23
C ILE A 137 39.20 33.77 -51.26
N PRO A 138 40.23 32.92 -51.34
CA PRO A 138 41.63 33.34 -51.17
C PRO A 138 42.05 34.52 -52.06
N ASN A 139 41.58 34.53 -53.31
CA ASN A 139 41.82 35.62 -54.25
C ASN A 139 41.24 36.96 -53.75
N LEU A 140 39.97 36.95 -53.31
CA LEU A 140 39.33 38.13 -52.74
C LEU A 140 40.02 38.58 -51.45
N LYS A 141 40.43 37.64 -50.59
CA LYS A 141 41.16 37.96 -49.35
C LYS A 141 42.47 38.70 -49.63
N GLN A 142 43.25 38.22 -50.58
CA GLN A 142 44.53 38.84 -50.96
C GLN A 142 44.36 40.20 -51.64
N ASN A 143 43.25 40.40 -52.35
CA ASN A 143 42.99 41.62 -53.10
C ASN A 143 42.31 42.71 -52.27
N ILE A 144 41.25 42.36 -51.52
CA ILE A 144 40.39 43.32 -50.81
C ILE A 144 40.98 43.70 -49.44
N GLN A 145 41.56 42.76 -48.69
CA GLN A 145 42.10 43.06 -47.36
C GLN A 145 43.45 43.77 -47.38
N LYS A 146 44.08 43.87 -48.56
CA LYS A 146 45.37 44.53 -48.73
C LYS A 146 45.15 45.99 -49.15
N SER A 147 45.39 46.92 -48.24
CA SER A 147 45.22 48.36 -48.46
C SER A 147 45.96 48.87 -49.69
N THR A 148 47.16 48.34 -49.97
CA THR A 148 47.96 48.71 -51.15
C THR A 148 47.23 48.52 -52.49
N ASN A 149 46.19 47.67 -52.55
CA ASN A 149 45.44 47.40 -53.77
C ASN A 149 44.20 48.29 -53.94
N LEU A 150 43.72 48.90 -52.86
CA LEU A 150 42.48 49.70 -52.85
C LEU A 150 42.72 51.18 -52.56
N ILE A 151 43.67 51.48 -51.69
CA ILE A 151 43.99 52.80 -51.21
C ILE A 151 45.20 53.31 -51.99
N THR A 152 44.98 54.35 -52.77
CA THR A 152 45.97 54.93 -53.68
C THR A 152 47.15 55.59 -52.95
N GLU A 153 46.90 56.15 -51.76
CA GLU A 153 47.94 56.71 -50.89
C GLU A 153 48.92 55.65 -50.38
N ASP A 154 48.44 54.44 -50.14
CA ASP A 154 49.22 53.32 -49.61
C ASP A 154 49.87 52.52 -50.76
N ALA A 155 49.27 52.56 -51.95
CA ALA A 155 49.79 51.90 -53.15
C ALA A 155 51.10 52.52 -53.65
N SER A 156 51.29 53.84 -53.48
CA SER A 156 52.49 54.53 -53.95
C SER A 156 52.89 55.65 -52.99
N PRO A 157 54.12 55.60 -52.42
CA PRO A 157 54.61 56.68 -51.57
C PRO A 157 54.74 57.96 -52.40
N GLY A 158 54.02 59.01 -51.99
CA GLY A 158 53.99 60.31 -52.68
C GLY A 158 52.76 60.54 -53.58
N TRP A 159 51.78 59.63 -53.58
CA TRP A 159 50.50 59.90 -54.23
C TRP A 159 49.71 61.00 -53.50
N ILE A 160 49.26 62.01 -54.23
CA ILE A 160 48.53 63.17 -53.69
C ILE A 160 47.17 63.29 -54.38
N ARG A 161 46.09 63.42 -53.58
CA ARG A 161 44.73 63.71 -54.11
C ARG A 161 44.74 65.06 -54.82
N GLY A 162 44.36 65.08 -56.09
CA GLY A 162 44.43 66.27 -56.94
C GLY A 162 45.68 66.35 -57.83
N GLY A 163 46.60 65.39 -57.70
CA GLY A 163 47.77 65.22 -58.57
C GLY A 163 48.91 66.18 -58.26
N LEU A 164 50.10 65.82 -58.73
CA LEU A 164 51.26 66.71 -58.78
C LEU A 164 51.43 67.16 -60.23
N PRO A 165 51.67 68.46 -60.52
CA PRO A 165 51.97 68.89 -61.88
C PRO A 165 53.18 68.12 -62.40
N SER A 166 53.07 67.54 -63.60
CA SER A 166 54.08 66.65 -64.20
C SER A 166 55.48 67.27 -64.25
N ARG A 167 55.56 68.59 -64.39
CA ARG A 167 56.82 69.36 -64.37
C ARG A 167 57.52 69.37 -63.01
N ALA A 168 56.77 69.39 -61.91
CA ALA A 168 57.34 69.31 -60.56
C ALA A 168 57.79 67.88 -60.24
N TYR A 169 57.04 66.87 -60.72
CA TYR A 169 57.40 65.46 -60.54
C TYR A 169 58.75 65.12 -61.16
N ILE A 170 58.99 65.51 -62.42
CA ILE A 170 60.25 65.22 -63.12
C ILE A 170 61.44 65.94 -62.44
N ARG A 171 61.22 67.13 -61.86
CA ARG A 171 62.25 67.87 -61.13
C ARG A 171 62.69 67.11 -59.87
N ASP A 172 61.73 66.55 -59.13
CA ASP A 172 62.00 65.92 -57.84
C ASP A 172 62.45 64.44 -57.98
N VAL A 173 62.26 63.80 -59.14
CA VAL A 173 62.75 62.43 -59.45
C VAL A 173 64.21 62.40 -59.93
N ASN A 174 64.70 63.49 -60.54
CA ASN A 174 66.05 63.57 -61.15
C ASN A 174 67.11 64.24 -60.26
N CYS A 175 66.76 64.59 -59.02
CA CYS A 175 67.67 65.16 -58.02
C CYS A 175 67.81 64.18 -56.85
#